data_AF-A0A914BZH3-F1
#
_entry.id   AF-A0A914BZH3-F1
#
_cell.length_a   1.000
_cell.length_b   1.000
_cell.length_c   1.000
_cell.angle_alpha   90.00
_cell.angle_beta   90.00
_cell.angle_gamma   90.00
#
_symmetry.space_group_name_H-M   'P 1'
#
loop_
_entity.id
_entity.type
_entity.pdbx_description
1 polymer ?
#
loop_
_entity_poly.entity_id
_entity_poly.type
_entity_poly.pdbx_seq_one_letter_code
_entity_poly.pdbx_strand_id
1 'polypeptide(L)'
;MFGREQDKTPGHKAIETQNFIRANCPDFILVDTHWRNNDGEWPPNSPDLNSLDYSKAWNEITLETLIKIVDNFPKRLKACTDEKGGHFE
;
A
#
# COMPACT_ATOMS: atom_id res chain seq x y z
N MET A 1 -10.17 9.50 0.65
CA MET A 1 -8.73 9.68 0.88
C MET A 1 -8.18 8.31 1.24
N PHE A 2 -7.46 7.67 0.31
CA PHE A 2 -6.93 6.32 0.51
C PHE A 2 -5.50 6.46 1.08
N GLY A 3 -5.37 6.40 2.40
CA GLY A 3 -4.07 6.39 3.07
C GLY A 3 -3.39 5.03 2.88
N ARG A 4 -2.09 5.03 2.58
CA ARG A 4 -1.27 3.82 2.57
C ARG A 4 -0.45 3.78 3.85
N GLU A 5 -0.56 2.71 4.65
CA GLU A 5 0.18 2.49 5.89
C GLU A 5 1.27 1.41 5.69
N GLN A 6 2.39 1.50 6.41
CA GLN A 6 3.52 0.55 6.35
C GLN A 6 3.69 -0.23 7.65
N ASP A 7 4.09 -1.51 7.53
CA ASP A 7 4.44 -2.37 8.66
C ASP A 7 5.84 -2.09 9.24
N LYS A 8 6.15 -2.69 10.40
CA LYS A 8 7.38 -2.44 11.19
C LYS A 8 8.63 -3.20 10.69
N THR A 9 8.63 -3.70 9.46
CA THR A 9 9.77 -4.45 8.91
C THR A 9 11.03 -3.56 8.87
N PRO A 10 12.22 -4.03 9.30
CA PRO A 10 13.42 -3.18 9.45
C PRO A 10 13.81 -2.39 8.19
N GLY A 11 13.57 -2.95 7.00
CA GLY A 11 13.80 -2.26 5.72
C GLY A 11 12.88 -1.05 5.48
N HIS A 12 11.68 -1.05 6.07
CA HIS A 12 10.70 0.03 5.96
C HIS A 12 11.00 1.17 6.94
N LYS A 13 11.71 0.92 8.05
CA LYS A 13 12.19 1.94 8.99
C LYS A 13 13.55 2.55 8.62
N ALA A 14 14.21 2.04 7.59
CA ALA A 14 15.49 2.59 7.13
C ALA A 14 15.33 4.07 6.73
N ILE A 15 16.27 4.91 7.17
CA ILE A 15 16.25 6.37 6.95
C ILE A 15 16.14 6.71 5.46
N GLU A 16 16.86 5.97 4.62
CA GLU A 16 16.82 6.14 3.16
C GLU A 16 15.42 5.87 2.60
N THR A 17 14.76 4.81 3.05
CA THR A 17 13.38 4.45 2.68
C THR A 17 12.40 5.54 3.11
N GLN A 18 12.51 6.04 4.35
CA GLN A 18 11.66 7.10 4.88
C GLN A 18 11.83 8.42 4.13
N ASN A 19 13.07 8.77 3.76
CA ASN A 19 13.37 9.96 2.98
C ASN A 19 12.83 9.86 1.54
N PHE A 20 12.97 8.68 0.92
CA PHE A 20 12.43 8.43 -0.41
C PHE A 20 10.90 8.56 -0.43
N ILE A 21 10.21 7.99 0.56
CA ILE A 21 8.75 8.05 0.67
C ILE A 21 8.28 9.49 0.89
N ARG A 22 8.93 10.24 1.80
CA ARG A 22 8.58 11.65 2.05
C ARG A 22 8.73 12.53 0.81
N ALA A 23 9.72 12.25 -0.03
CA ALA A 23 9.97 13.02 -1.24
C ALA A 23 9.00 12.70 -2.39
N ASN A 24 8.48 11.47 -2.45
CA ASN A 24 7.73 10.98 -3.61
C ASN A 24 6.25 10.71 -3.34
N CYS A 25 5.84 10.63 -2.07
CA CYS A 25 4.48 10.31 -1.66
C CYS A 25 3.97 11.33 -0.63
N PRO A 26 3.55 12.54 -1.06
CA PRO A 26 3.10 13.59 -0.14
C PRO A 26 1.85 13.21 0.67
N ASP A 27 1.04 12.29 0.15
CA ASP A 27 -0.17 11.77 0.83
C ASP A 27 0.14 10.55 1.74
N PHE A 28 1.42 10.20 1.92
CA PHE A 28 1.79 9.11 2.81
C PHE A 28 1.56 9.54 4.26
N ILE A 29 0.78 8.75 5.01
CA ILE A 29 0.53 9.00 6.42
C ILE A 29 1.81 8.67 7.17
N LEU A 30 2.56 9.71 7.53
CA LEU A 30 3.66 9.58 8.47
C LEU A 30 3.08 9.23 9.83
N VAL A 31 3.81 8.42 10.60
CA VAL A 31 3.47 8.22 12.02
C VAL A 31 3.44 9.61 12.67
N ASP A 32 2.27 9.99 13.17
CA ASP A 32 2.10 11.26 13.87
C ASP A 32 2.92 11.20 15.16
N THR A 33 4.00 11.97 15.21
CA THR A 33 4.91 12.10 16.35
C THR A 33 4.50 13.24 17.28
N HIS A 34 3.21 13.62 17.27
CA HIS A 34 2.67 14.55 18.26
C HIS A 34 2.84 13.99 19.69
N TRP A 35 2.73 14.86 20.72
CA TRP A 35 3.14 14.61 22.12
C TRP A 35 2.58 13.34 22.80
N ARG A 36 1.61 12.67 22.17
CA ARG A 36 1.04 11.39 22.61
C ARG A 36 1.75 10.15 22.07
N ASN A 37 2.57 10.28 21.03
CA ASN A 37 3.28 9.20 20.33
C ASN A 37 4.77 9.57 20.16
N ASN A 38 5.47 9.79 21.28
CA ASN A 38 6.90 10.16 21.28
C ASN A 38 7.80 9.09 20.66
N ASP A 39 7.31 7.86 20.57
CA ASP A 39 8.07 6.67 20.18
C ASP A 39 8.10 6.48 18.66
N GLY A 40 7.28 7.25 17.91
CA GLY A 40 7.09 7.06 16.47
C GLY A 40 6.47 5.70 16.15
N GLU A 41 5.63 5.18 17.04
CA GLU A 41 4.94 3.90 16.89
C GLU A 41 3.46 4.13 16.52
N TRP A 42 2.95 3.34 15.57
CA TRP A 42 1.52 3.29 15.27
C TRP A 42 0.73 2.84 16.51
N PRO A 43 -0.47 3.41 16.75
CA PRO A 43 -1.26 3.08 17.93
C PRO A 43 -1.58 1.58 17.97
N PRO A 44 -1.53 0.94 19.16
CA PRO A 44 -1.98 -0.44 19.30
C PRO A 44 -3.46 -0.56 18.94
N ASN A 45 -3.82 -1.61 18.19
CA ASN A 45 -5.12 -1.86 17.54
C ASN A 45 -5.41 -1.03 16.27
N SER A 46 -4.61 -1.27 15.22
CA SER A 46 -4.98 -1.03 13.82
C SER A 46 -5.83 -2.24 13.32
N PRO A 47 -7.18 -2.20 13.35
CA PRO A 47 -8.02 -3.33 12.94
C PRO A 47 -7.86 -3.69 11.46
N ASP A 48 -7.40 -2.75 10.66
CA ASP A 48 -6.99 -2.91 9.26
C ASP A 48 -5.67 -3.68 9.09
N LEU A 49 -4.96 -4.01 10.17
CA LEU A 49 -3.72 -4.82 10.18
C LEU A 49 -3.91 -6.21 10.84
N ASN A 50 -5.15 -6.68 11.03
CA ASN A 50 -5.41 -7.99 11.60
C ASN A 50 -5.08 -9.11 10.59
N SER A 51 -4.07 -9.93 10.89
CA SER A 51 -3.64 -11.07 10.05
C SER A 51 -4.77 -12.06 9.72
N LEU A 52 -5.79 -12.19 10.57
CA LEU A 52 -6.94 -13.06 10.33
C LEU A 52 -7.88 -12.48 9.25
N ASP A 53 -8.05 -11.16 9.22
CA ASP A 53 -8.90 -10.48 8.25
C ASP A 53 -8.27 -10.50 6.84
N TYR A 54 -6.94 -10.34 6.75
CA TYR A 54 -6.22 -10.54 5.47
C TYR A 54 -6.27 -11.98 4.98
N SER A 55 -6.15 -12.96 5.88
CA SER A 55 -6.22 -14.37 5.49
C SER A 55 -7.60 -14.71 4.92
N LYS A 56 -8.67 -14.15 5.50
CA LYS A 56 -10.02 -14.32 4.98
C LYS A 56 -10.19 -13.65 3.61
N ALA A 57 -9.77 -12.39 3.47
CA ALA A 57 -9.85 -11.68 2.20
C ALA A 57 -9.04 -12.38 1.09
N TRP A 58 -7.87 -12.93 1.42
CA TRP A 58 -7.06 -13.70 0.48
C TRP A 58 -7.76 -14.98 0.01
N ASN A 59 -8.42 -15.70 0.92
CA ASN A 59 -9.15 -16.94 0.58
C ASN A 59 -10.43 -16.68 -0.23
N GLU A 60 -10.97 -15.46 -0.20
CA GLU A 60 -12.12 -15.07 -1.02
C GLU A 60 -11.72 -14.79 -2.49
N ILE A 61 -10.43 -14.56 -2.78
CA ILE A 61 -9.94 -14.37 -4.15
C ILE A 61 -9.86 -15.73 -4.85
N THR A 62 -10.77 -15.95 -5.80
CA THR A 62 -10.81 -17.20 -6.56
C THR A 62 -9.67 -17.27 -7.57
N LEU A 63 -9.27 -18.50 -7.95
CA LEU A 63 -8.28 -18.72 -9.00
C LEU A 63 -8.72 -18.12 -10.34
N GLU A 64 -10.02 -18.17 -10.65
CA GLU A 64 -10.60 -17.53 -11.83
C GLU A 64 -10.39 -16.01 -11.83
N THR A 65 -10.53 -15.36 -10.67
CA THR A 65 -10.26 -13.93 -10.50
C THR A 65 -8.79 -13.63 -10.77
N LEU A 66 -7.88 -14.44 -10.22
CA LEU A 66 -6.43 -14.29 -10.47
C LEU A 66 -6.09 -14.44 -11.95
N ILE A 67 -6.65 -15.44 -12.64
CA ILE A 67 -6.42 -15.66 -14.07
C ILE A 67 -6.88 -14.43 -14.87
N LYS A 68 -8.10 -13.93 -14.61
CA LYS A 68 -8.63 -12.74 -15.28
C LYS A 68 -7.76 -11.50 -15.06
N ILE A 69 -7.22 -11.32 -13.85
CA ILE A 69 -6.32 -10.21 -13.53
C ILE A 69 -5.03 -10.34 -14.34
N VAL A 70 -4.41 -11.52 -14.33
CA VAL A 70 -3.17 -11.80 -15.06
C VAL A 70 -3.37 -11.60 -16.58
N ASP A 71 -4.47 -12.10 -17.14
CA ASP A 71 -4.78 -11.97 -18.57
C ASP A 71 -5.06 -10.52 -18.99
N ASN A 72 -5.62 -9.71 -18.09
CA ASN A 72 -5.93 -8.30 -18.37
C ASN A 72 -4.75 -7.36 -18.11
N PHE A 73 -3.77 -7.78 -17.30
CA PHE A 73 -2.65 -6.92 -16.93
C PHE A 73 -1.84 -6.41 -18.15
N PRO A 74 -1.45 -7.23 -19.13
CA PRO A 74 -0.76 -6.74 -20.33
C PRO A 74 -1.58 -5.73 -21.14
N LYS A 75 -2.91 -5.91 -21.20
CA LYS A 75 -3.82 -5.00 -21.93
C LYS A 75 -3.84 -3.63 -21.28
N ARG A 76 -3.96 -3.60 -19.95
CA ARG A 76 -3.95 -2.35 -19.17
C ARG A 76 -2.59 -1.67 -19.20
N LEU A 77 -1.50 -2.43 -19.18
CA LEU A 77 -0.15 -1.89 -19.31
C LEU A 77 0.07 -1.24 -20.68
N LYS A 78 -0.46 -1.85 -21.74
CA LYS A 78 -0.45 -1.27 -23.08
C LYS A 78 -1.26 0.03 -23.13
N ALA A 79 -2.48 0.03 -22.62
CA ALA A 79 -3.32 1.23 -22.57
C ALA A 79 -2.64 2.38 -21.81
N CYS A 80 -1.99 2.09 -20.68
CA CYS A 80 -1.19 3.06 -19.93
C CYS A 80 -0.04 3.66 -20.77
N THR A 81 0.61 2.83 -21.57
CA THR A 81 1.71 3.26 -22.45
C THR A 81 1.18 4.14 -23.57
N ASP A 82 0.07 3.77 -24.18
CA ASP A 82 -0.59 4.52 -25.26
C ASP A 82 -1.06 5.91 -24.76
N GLU A 83 -1.60 5.97 -23.53
CA GLU A 83 -1.97 7.22 -22.87
C GLU A 83 -0.79 7.98 -22.23
N LYS A 84 0.45 7.50 -22.36
CA LYS A 84 1.66 8.09 -21.76
C LYS A 84 1.54 8.32 -20.24
N GLY A 85 0.89 7.39 -19.55
CA GLY A 85 0.59 7.49 -18.13
C GLY A 85 -0.65 8.33 -17.79
N GLY A 86 -1.41 8.76 -18.79
CA GLY A 86 -2.72 9.40 -18.65
C GLY A 86 -3.81 8.44 -18.17
N HIS A 87 -5.02 8.96 -17.97
CA HIS A 87 -6.15 8.16 -17.50
C HIS A 87 -6.74 7.32 -18.65
N PHE A 88 -7.01 6.04 -18.37
CA PHE A 88 -7.67 5.09 -19.28
C PHE A 88 -8.66 4.21 -18.49
N GLU A 89 -9.75 3.81 -19.14
CA GLU A 89 -10.76 2.88 -18.63
C GLU A 89 -10.69 1.52 -19.34
#